data_AF-W5N3D8-F1
#
_entry.id   AF-W5N3D8-F1
#
_cell.length_a   1.000
_cell.length_b   1.000
_cell.length_c   1.000
_cell.angle_alpha   90.00
_cell.angle_beta   90.00
_cell.angle_gamma   90.00
#
_symmetry.space_group_name_H-M   'P 1'
#
loop_
_entity.id
_entity.type
_entity.pdbx_description
1 polymer ?
#
loop_
_entity_poly.entity_id
_entity_poly.type
_entity_poly.pdbx_seq_one_letter_code
_entity_poly.pdbx_strand_id
1 'polypeptide(L)'
;MATEIEAWLNANHVAAEALSDSSPSGEDEKVETTKLDNEMNGNWITSPTVTIHEARVKAKAKRRLRKNSSRDSGRGDSLSDNGESTRSPLVTPTSPKSKLLDRKSRSGKGRGLPKKGGAGGKGVWGPPGEVYDLEEIDVRDPNYDEDQENCVYETVVLPLDEGAFEKTVTPIVQEYFEHGDTNEVVELLSELNLGEMKSGVPLLAVSLALEAKASHRELTSQLLTDLCGKVLSPDDVEKSFDRLLRELPDLVLDTPGAPQLVGQFIARAVGDQILSRNYIESYKGKVDCEHARAALDRAAVLLKMSKGGLRIENVWGTGGGQRPVKQLIKEVNLLLKEYLLSGEVMEAERCLRELEVPHFYHEFVYEAIVMVLESKGETTLKMILQLLKFLWESSVITVDQMSRGFQRIYAEIPEINIDVPCAYLVLEQFVEQSFSAGIIGKRLRDLCPCRGRKRFVSEGDGGRLKLESC
;
A
#
# COMPACT_ATOMS: atom_id res chain seq x y z
N MET A 1 5.55 34.48 3.21
CA MET A 1 4.25 34.73 3.85
C MET A 1 4.27 34.18 5.29
N ALA A 2 5.12 34.74 6.16
CA ALA A 2 5.33 34.24 7.53
C ALA A 2 5.07 35.31 8.61
N THR A 3 4.61 36.50 8.22
CA THR A 3 4.46 37.65 9.13
C THR A 3 3.02 37.93 9.56
N GLU A 4 2.04 37.12 9.15
CA GLU A 4 0.62 37.33 9.49
C GLU A 4 0.10 36.37 10.57
N ILE A 5 0.89 35.36 10.97
CA ILE A 5 0.47 34.34 11.97
C ILE A 5 0.76 34.81 13.40
N GLU A 6 1.79 35.61 13.63
CA GLU A 6 2.11 36.12 14.99
C GLU A 6 1.16 37.24 15.48
N ALA A 7 0.46 37.92 14.57
CA ALA A 7 -0.46 39.00 14.93
C ALA A 7 -1.78 38.51 15.56
N TRP A 8 -2.16 37.25 15.32
CA TRP A 8 -3.44 36.71 15.80
C TRP A 8 -3.36 36.11 17.22
N LEU A 9 -2.18 35.65 17.64
CA LEU A 9 -1.98 35.01 18.95
C LEU A 9 -1.96 35.98 20.14
N ASN A 10 -1.75 37.28 19.90
CA ASN A 10 -1.60 38.28 20.97
C ASN A 10 -2.90 39.06 21.30
N ALA A 11 -4.03 38.75 20.68
CA ALA A 11 -5.22 39.62 20.75
C ALA A 11 -6.35 39.18 21.70
N ASN A 12 -6.30 37.99 22.31
CA ASN A 12 -7.41 37.52 23.16
C ASN A 12 -6.95 37.15 24.58
N HIS A 13 -7.08 38.12 25.49
CA HIS A 13 -6.92 37.94 26.92
C HIS A 13 -8.30 38.14 27.58
N VAL A 14 -9.01 37.06 27.94
CA VAL A 14 -10.21 37.17 28.79
C VAL A 14 -10.28 36.03 29.81
N ALA A 15 -10.15 36.47 31.07
CA ALA A 15 -10.63 35.97 32.36
C ALA A 15 -11.11 34.52 32.52
N ALA A 16 -10.43 33.82 33.44
CA ALA A 16 -10.90 32.61 34.09
C ALA A 16 -11.93 32.97 35.19
N GLU A 17 -13.12 32.39 35.14
CA GLU A 17 -14.01 32.24 36.28
C GLU A 17 -14.32 30.75 36.51
N ALA A 18 -14.18 30.35 37.77
CA ALA A 18 -14.30 29.01 38.28
C ALA A 18 -15.78 28.59 38.44
N LEU A 19 -16.11 27.35 38.08
CA LEU A 19 -17.37 26.72 38.47
C LEU A 19 -17.09 25.35 39.09
N SER A 20 -17.58 25.24 40.32
CA SER A 20 -17.48 24.14 41.25
C SER A 20 -18.58 23.10 41.06
N ASP A 21 -18.18 21.87 41.33
CA ASP A 21 -18.92 20.62 41.56
C ASP A 21 -20.25 20.76 42.34
N SER A 22 -21.27 19.98 41.96
CA SER A 22 -22.23 19.34 42.90
C SER A 22 -23.34 18.52 42.18
N SER A 23 -23.39 17.22 42.48
CA SER A 23 -24.54 16.31 42.25
C SER A 23 -25.62 16.49 43.34
N PRO A 24 -26.85 15.98 43.15
CA PRO A 24 -27.24 14.79 43.91
C PRO A 24 -28.19 13.79 43.23
N SER A 25 -28.11 12.55 43.76
CA SER A 25 -29.10 11.45 43.83
C SER A 25 -30.56 11.88 44.02
N GLY A 26 -31.62 11.14 43.70
CA GLY A 26 -31.87 9.74 43.34
C GLY A 26 -33.32 9.44 43.78
N GLU A 27 -34.08 8.55 43.10
CA GLU A 27 -35.30 7.94 43.66
C GLU A 27 -35.75 6.72 42.82
N ASP A 28 -36.04 5.63 43.54
CA ASP A 28 -36.46 4.31 43.08
C ASP A 28 -37.96 4.27 42.73
N GLU A 29 -38.36 3.55 41.68
CA GLU A 29 -39.65 2.83 41.65
C GLU A 29 -39.53 1.46 40.96
N LYS A 30 -40.00 0.44 41.69
CA LYS A 30 -40.17 -0.95 41.27
C LYS A 30 -41.53 -1.14 40.61
N VAL A 31 -41.57 -1.88 39.50
CA VAL A 31 -42.75 -2.67 39.11
C VAL A 31 -42.29 -4.04 38.61
N GLU A 32 -42.71 -5.08 39.34
CA GLU A 32 -42.64 -6.49 38.93
C GLU A 32 -43.80 -6.81 37.98
N THR A 33 -43.55 -7.56 36.90
CA THR A 33 -44.48 -8.62 36.45
C THR A 33 -43.77 -9.70 35.62
N THR A 34 -43.90 -10.93 36.14
CA THR A 34 -44.07 -12.23 35.44
C THR A 34 -42.93 -12.80 34.59
N LYS A 35 -42.27 -13.80 35.17
CA LYS A 35 -41.44 -14.82 34.51
C LYS A 35 -42.31 -15.70 33.59
N LEU A 36 -41.90 -15.83 32.34
CA LEU A 36 -42.19 -16.99 31.49
C LEU A 36 -40.84 -17.71 31.31
N ASP A 37 -40.72 -18.87 31.96
CA ASP A 37 -39.60 -19.77 31.75
C ASP A 37 -39.74 -20.38 30.35
N ASN A 38 -38.89 -19.95 29.42
CA ASN A 38 -38.67 -20.65 28.16
C ASN A 38 -37.21 -21.08 28.15
N GLU A 39 -36.97 -22.36 28.45
CA GLU A 39 -35.67 -23.02 28.30
C GLU A 39 -35.27 -22.98 26.82
N MET A 40 -34.52 -21.95 26.43
CA MET A 40 -33.95 -21.85 25.09
C MET A 40 -32.63 -22.64 25.07
N ASN A 41 -32.70 -23.84 24.50
CA ASN A 41 -31.57 -24.73 24.30
C ASN A 41 -30.45 -24.00 23.53
N GLY A 42 -29.26 -23.95 24.11
CA GLY A 42 -28.11 -23.27 23.56
C GLY A 42 -27.48 -24.07 22.42
N ASN A 43 -27.40 -23.45 21.24
CA ASN A 43 -26.35 -23.73 20.26
C ASN A 43 -26.27 -22.61 19.21
N TRP A 44 -25.97 -21.37 19.61
CA TRP A 44 -25.63 -20.31 18.67
C TRP A 44 -24.15 -20.43 18.29
N ILE A 45 -23.88 -21.01 17.14
CA ILE A 45 -22.55 -20.93 16.53
C ILE A 45 -22.33 -19.47 16.13
N THR A 46 -21.27 -18.87 16.65
CA THR A 46 -20.77 -17.54 16.27
C THR A 46 -20.19 -17.64 14.84
N SER A 47 -21.07 -17.63 13.83
CA SER A 47 -20.72 -17.84 12.41
C SER A 47 -20.40 -16.61 11.53
N PRO A 48 -20.12 -15.37 12.01
CA PRO A 48 -19.57 -14.34 11.11
C PRO A 48 -18.07 -14.57 10.85
N THR A 49 -17.30 -14.93 11.88
CA THR A 49 -15.83 -14.87 11.84
C THR A 49 -15.20 -15.94 10.95
N VAL A 50 -15.80 -17.13 10.89
CA VAL A 50 -15.30 -18.24 10.04
C VAL A 50 -15.53 -17.92 8.56
N THR A 51 -16.71 -17.42 8.23
CA THR A 51 -17.10 -17.03 6.86
C THR A 51 -16.29 -15.84 6.36
N ILE A 52 -16.04 -14.83 7.22
CA ILE A 52 -15.19 -13.68 6.90
C ILE A 52 -13.72 -14.10 6.70
N HIS A 53 -13.21 -15.02 7.53
CA HIS A 53 -11.86 -15.53 7.35
C HIS A 53 -11.74 -16.28 6.02
N GLU A 54 -12.73 -17.11 5.68
CA GLU A 54 -12.77 -17.84 4.41
C GLU A 54 -12.87 -16.89 3.21
N ALA A 55 -13.73 -15.86 3.28
CA ALA A 55 -13.82 -14.77 2.30
C ALA A 55 -12.47 -14.08 2.10
N ARG A 56 -11.79 -13.70 3.19
CA ARG A 56 -10.45 -13.09 3.14
C ARG A 56 -9.40 -14.04 2.56
N VAL A 57 -9.47 -15.34 2.85
CA VAL A 57 -8.55 -16.33 2.26
C VAL A 57 -8.81 -16.50 0.77
N LYS A 58 -10.08 -16.57 0.33
CA LYS A 58 -10.48 -16.64 -1.08
C LYS A 58 -10.07 -15.38 -1.85
N ALA A 59 -10.34 -14.21 -1.29
CA ALA A 59 -9.93 -12.91 -1.82
C ALA A 59 -8.40 -12.82 -2.01
N LYS A 60 -7.63 -13.21 -0.97
CA LYS A 60 -6.16 -13.30 -1.03
C LYS A 60 -5.68 -14.29 -2.09
N ALA A 61 -6.37 -15.43 -2.26
CA ALA A 61 -6.04 -16.41 -3.30
C ALA A 61 -6.29 -15.85 -4.71
N LYS A 62 -7.43 -15.17 -4.93
CA LYS A 62 -7.75 -14.49 -6.21
C LYS A 62 -6.74 -13.39 -6.53
N ARG A 63 -6.29 -12.61 -5.53
CA ARG A 63 -5.24 -11.59 -5.72
C ARG A 63 -3.92 -12.21 -6.19
N ARG A 64 -3.50 -13.32 -5.57
CA ARG A 64 -2.29 -14.06 -6.02
C ARG A 64 -2.45 -14.51 -7.47
N LEU A 65 -3.61 -15.02 -7.85
CA LEU A 65 -3.89 -15.43 -9.22
C LEU A 65 -3.75 -14.26 -10.22
N ARG A 66 -4.29 -13.08 -9.89
CA ARG A 66 -4.18 -11.85 -10.71
C ARG A 66 -2.73 -11.33 -10.79
N LYS A 67 -1.93 -11.44 -9.72
CA LYS A 67 -0.50 -11.07 -9.74
C LYS A 67 0.36 -12.04 -10.53
N ASN A 68 -0.06 -13.30 -10.66
CA ASN A 68 0.67 -14.33 -11.41
C ASN A 68 0.32 -14.34 -12.91
N SER A 69 -0.84 -13.84 -13.33
CA SER A 69 -1.21 -13.77 -14.75
C SER A 69 -0.43 -12.72 -15.56
N SER A 70 0.25 -11.78 -14.91
CA SER A 70 1.11 -10.78 -15.58
C SER A 70 2.53 -11.27 -15.90
N ARG A 71 2.87 -12.52 -15.54
CA ARG A 71 4.20 -13.11 -15.74
C ARG A 71 4.32 -14.10 -16.90
N ASP A 72 3.25 -14.30 -17.67
CA ASP A 72 3.19 -15.28 -18.77
C ASP A 72 2.94 -14.67 -20.16
N SER A 73 3.27 -13.39 -20.35
CA SER A 73 3.28 -12.74 -21.66
C SER A 73 4.71 -12.63 -22.21
N GLY A 74 5.40 -13.76 -22.30
CA GLY A 74 6.81 -13.81 -22.69
C GLY A 74 7.29 -15.15 -23.24
N ARG A 75 6.44 -15.91 -23.94
CA ARG A 75 6.89 -16.99 -24.83
C ARG A 75 6.14 -16.87 -26.15
N GLY A 76 6.83 -16.26 -27.12
CA GLY A 76 6.37 -16.14 -28.49
C GLY A 76 6.06 -17.51 -29.07
N ASP A 77 4.82 -17.62 -29.52
CA ASP A 77 4.33 -18.63 -30.44
C ASP A 77 5.09 -18.47 -31.78
N SER A 78 5.73 -19.54 -32.24
CA SER A 78 6.33 -19.61 -33.57
C SER A 78 5.90 -20.92 -34.18
N LEU A 79 4.86 -20.82 -35.00
CA LEU A 79 4.40 -21.83 -35.93
C LEU A 79 5.40 -21.96 -37.07
N SER A 80 5.95 -23.17 -37.26
CA SER A 80 6.32 -23.65 -38.59
C SER A 80 6.17 -25.17 -38.61
N ASP A 81 5.24 -25.61 -39.45
CA ASP A 81 4.97 -27.00 -39.77
C ASP A 81 5.77 -27.44 -41.02
N ASN A 82 6.10 -28.73 -41.00
CA ASN A 82 6.43 -29.65 -42.09
C ASN A 82 7.86 -29.80 -42.67
N GLY A 83 8.36 -31.05 -42.60
CA GLY A 83 9.19 -31.65 -43.66
C GLY A 83 10.40 -32.52 -43.27
N GLU A 84 10.15 -33.78 -42.89
CA GLU A 84 10.84 -35.00 -43.38
C GLU A 84 12.19 -35.52 -42.79
N SER A 85 12.12 -36.77 -42.29
CA SER A 85 13.07 -37.90 -42.24
C SER A 85 14.55 -37.74 -41.82
N THR A 86 14.94 -38.37 -40.69
CA THR A 86 15.82 -39.58 -40.64
C THR A 86 16.29 -39.97 -39.22
N ARG A 87 16.09 -41.27 -38.89
CA ARG A 87 16.89 -42.22 -38.07
C ARG A 87 17.35 -41.89 -36.62
N SER A 88 17.00 -42.81 -35.72
CA SER A 88 17.31 -43.07 -34.29
C SER A 88 18.81 -43.10 -33.89
N PRO A 89 19.24 -43.40 -32.62
CA PRO A 89 18.51 -43.56 -31.35
C PRO A 89 19.17 -42.91 -30.08
N LEU A 90 18.43 -42.93 -28.96
CA LEU A 90 18.87 -43.00 -27.54
C LEU A 90 19.77 -41.89 -26.93
N VAL A 91 19.33 -41.30 -25.82
CA VAL A 91 20.02 -41.22 -24.49
C VAL A 91 19.27 -40.21 -23.60
N THR A 92 18.79 -40.70 -22.46
CA THR A 92 18.24 -39.93 -21.34
C THR A 92 19.38 -39.45 -20.42
N PRO A 93 19.42 -38.17 -20.00
CA PRO A 93 20.31 -37.76 -18.93
C PRO A 93 19.61 -37.76 -17.55
N THR A 94 20.14 -38.61 -16.68
CA THR A 94 19.90 -38.65 -15.23
C THR A 94 20.54 -37.47 -14.49
N SER A 95 19.87 -36.95 -13.47
CA SER A 95 20.46 -36.13 -12.40
C SER A 95 19.74 -36.41 -11.05
N PRO A 96 20.36 -36.14 -9.88
CA PRO A 96 20.49 -37.15 -8.83
C PRO A 96 19.60 -36.98 -7.60
N LYS A 97 19.35 -38.13 -6.96
CA LYS A 97 18.55 -38.34 -5.74
C LYS A 97 19.15 -37.63 -4.51
N SER A 98 18.41 -36.70 -3.91
CA SER A 98 18.64 -36.25 -2.54
C SER A 98 17.98 -37.22 -1.56
N LYS A 99 18.78 -37.75 -0.64
CA LYS A 99 18.38 -38.71 0.40
C LYS A 99 17.75 -37.94 1.57
N LEU A 100 16.43 -38.08 1.75
CA LEU A 100 15.76 -37.71 2.99
C LEU A 100 15.96 -38.81 4.03
N LEU A 101 16.63 -38.45 5.13
CA LEU A 101 16.86 -39.28 6.30
C LEU A 101 15.57 -39.32 7.13
N ASP A 102 14.79 -40.40 6.98
CA ASP A 102 13.63 -40.67 7.82
C ASP A 102 14.08 -41.21 9.19
N ARG A 103 14.01 -40.37 10.21
CA ARG A 103 14.20 -40.74 11.62
C ARG A 103 13.02 -41.60 12.08
N LYS A 104 13.23 -42.92 12.14
CA LYS A 104 12.32 -43.87 12.82
C LYS A 104 12.11 -43.45 14.29
N SER A 105 10.87 -43.14 14.68
CA SER A 105 10.52 -42.96 16.09
C SER A 105 10.44 -44.33 16.79
N ARG A 106 11.18 -44.43 17.90
CA ARG A 106 11.07 -45.53 18.88
C ARG A 106 9.90 -45.21 19.81
N SER A 107 8.77 -45.86 19.63
CA SER A 107 7.82 -46.08 20.73
C SER A 107 7.06 -47.38 20.48
N GLY A 108 7.23 -48.34 21.40
CA GLY A 108 6.63 -49.66 21.38
C GLY A 108 5.15 -49.65 21.76
N LYS A 109 4.33 -48.93 21.00
CA LYS A 109 2.88 -49.12 20.95
C LYS A 109 2.53 -49.36 19.48
N GLY A 110 1.89 -50.50 19.23
CA GLY A 110 1.61 -50.99 17.89
C GLY A 110 1.05 -49.89 17.01
N ARG A 111 1.49 -49.88 15.74
CA ARG A 111 0.92 -48.99 14.72
C ARG A 111 -0.60 -49.16 14.81
N GLY A 112 -1.31 -48.11 15.24
CA GLY A 112 -2.78 -48.02 15.21
C GLY A 112 -3.30 -47.98 13.77
N LEU A 113 -2.77 -48.86 12.93
CA LEU A 113 -3.21 -49.08 11.58
C LEU A 113 -4.52 -49.87 11.68
N PRO A 114 -5.58 -49.41 11.02
CA PRO A 114 -6.80 -50.19 10.86
C PRO A 114 -6.43 -51.56 10.27
N LYS A 115 -7.06 -52.63 10.76
CA LYS A 115 -6.93 -53.96 10.13
C LYS A 115 -7.33 -53.82 8.66
N LYS A 116 -6.58 -54.43 7.75
CA LYS A 116 -6.86 -54.41 6.30
C LYS A 116 -8.36 -54.65 6.05
N GLY A 117 -9.05 -53.63 5.58
CA GLY A 117 -10.48 -53.67 5.22
C GLY A 117 -11.49 -53.24 6.29
N GLY A 118 -11.07 -52.76 7.47
CA GLY A 118 -12.00 -52.32 8.51
C GLY A 118 -11.79 -50.85 8.91
N ALA A 119 -12.66 -49.97 8.43
CA ALA A 119 -12.81 -48.65 9.03
C ALA A 119 -13.74 -48.78 10.24
N GLY A 120 -13.16 -48.87 11.42
CA GLY A 120 -13.94 -49.13 12.63
C GLY A 120 -13.09 -49.19 13.89
N GLY A 121 -12.29 -48.16 14.12
CA GLY A 121 -11.78 -47.86 15.45
C GLY A 121 -12.73 -46.90 16.16
N LYS A 122 -12.91 -47.06 17.48
CA LYS A 122 -13.73 -46.15 18.31
C LYS A 122 -13.29 -44.70 18.06
N GLY A 123 -14.15 -43.89 17.45
CA GLY A 123 -13.92 -42.46 17.19
C GLY A 123 -13.44 -42.09 15.78
N VAL A 124 -13.53 -42.97 14.77
CA VAL A 124 -13.17 -42.65 13.37
C VAL A 124 -14.39 -42.79 12.45
N TRP A 125 -14.61 -41.78 11.61
CA TRP A 125 -15.77 -41.58 10.72
C TRP A 125 -15.79 -42.46 9.46
N GLY A 126 -15.39 -43.73 9.55
CA GLY A 126 -15.32 -44.60 8.37
C GLY A 126 -14.16 -44.27 7.41
N PRO A 127 -14.04 -44.97 6.27
CA PRO A 127 -12.99 -44.75 5.28
C PRO A 127 -13.32 -43.53 4.39
N PRO A 128 -12.34 -42.68 4.06
CA PRO A 128 -12.58 -41.53 3.18
C PRO A 128 -12.97 -42.01 1.78
N GLY A 129 -14.16 -41.61 1.32
CA GLY A 129 -14.69 -41.94 -0.02
C GLY A 129 -15.72 -43.07 -0.05
N GLU A 130 -16.17 -43.58 1.10
CA GLU A 130 -17.38 -44.40 1.17
C GLU A 130 -18.59 -43.48 0.95
N VAL A 131 -19.11 -43.51 -0.27
CA VAL A 131 -20.40 -42.89 -0.61
C VAL A 131 -21.43 -43.86 -0.04
N TYR A 132 -22.14 -43.44 1.02
CA TYR A 132 -23.33 -44.17 1.47
C TYR A 132 -24.24 -44.33 0.25
N ASP A 133 -24.73 -45.55 0.00
CA ASP A 133 -25.80 -45.73 -0.97
C ASP A 133 -26.92 -44.76 -0.60
N LEU A 134 -27.55 -44.13 -1.61
CA LEU A 134 -28.68 -43.23 -1.40
C LEU A 134 -29.71 -43.98 -0.55
N GLU A 135 -29.84 -43.63 0.73
CA GLU A 135 -30.87 -44.20 1.59
C GLU A 135 -32.22 -43.85 0.96
N GLU A 136 -32.93 -44.87 0.49
CA GLU A 136 -34.29 -44.70 0.02
C GLU A 136 -35.12 -44.21 1.21
N ILE A 137 -35.68 -43.01 1.07
CA ILE A 137 -36.41 -42.34 2.13
C ILE A 137 -37.69 -43.14 2.40
N ASP A 138 -37.81 -43.69 3.62
CA ASP A 138 -38.98 -44.48 4.00
C ASP A 138 -40.17 -43.55 4.26
N VAL A 139 -41.00 -43.38 3.22
CA VAL A 139 -42.22 -42.58 3.22
C VAL A 139 -43.23 -43.02 4.30
N ARG A 140 -43.03 -44.19 4.92
CA ARG A 140 -43.89 -44.71 6.00
C ARG A 140 -43.32 -44.50 7.40
N ASP A 141 -42.16 -43.86 7.55
CA ASP A 141 -41.64 -43.49 8.86
C ASP A 141 -42.61 -42.49 9.52
N PRO A 142 -43.09 -42.73 10.75
CA PRO A 142 -43.95 -41.79 11.48
C PRO A 142 -43.33 -40.39 11.68
N ASN A 143 -42.02 -40.28 11.53
CA ASN A 143 -41.25 -39.04 11.59
C ASN A 143 -40.92 -38.47 10.19
N TYR A 144 -41.35 -39.12 9.10
CA TYR A 144 -41.21 -38.62 7.74
C TYR A 144 -42.23 -37.49 7.52
N ASP A 145 -41.71 -36.33 7.13
CA ASP A 145 -42.47 -35.12 6.86
C ASP A 145 -42.23 -34.73 5.40
N GLU A 146 -43.24 -34.92 4.54
CA GLU A 146 -43.17 -34.61 3.10
C GLU A 146 -42.82 -33.14 2.83
N ASP A 147 -43.08 -32.24 3.79
CA ASP A 147 -42.79 -30.81 3.67
C ASP A 147 -41.30 -30.46 3.94
N GLN A 148 -40.50 -31.38 4.49
CA GLN A 148 -39.06 -31.16 4.72
C GLN A 148 -38.22 -31.24 3.45
N GLU A 149 -38.60 -32.05 2.45
CA GLU A 149 -37.84 -32.18 1.19
C GLU A 149 -37.83 -30.88 0.36
N ASN A 150 -38.80 -29.99 0.59
CA ASN A 150 -38.93 -28.73 -0.15
C ASN A 150 -38.46 -27.49 0.64
N CYS A 151 -37.80 -27.70 1.79
CA CYS A 151 -37.27 -26.63 2.61
C CYS A 151 -35.92 -26.12 2.05
N VAL A 152 -35.97 -25.07 1.24
CA VAL A 152 -34.78 -24.29 0.87
C VAL A 152 -34.34 -23.47 2.09
N TYR A 153 -33.31 -23.94 2.79
CA TYR A 153 -32.66 -23.16 3.83
C TYR A 153 -31.86 -22.03 3.18
N GLU A 154 -32.47 -20.85 3.05
CA GLU A 154 -31.73 -19.64 2.74
C GLU A 154 -30.91 -19.26 3.98
N THR A 155 -29.59 -19.28 3.86
CA THR A 155 -28.71 -18.78 4.92
C THR A 155 -28.91 -17.28 5.05
N VAL A 156 -29.79 -16.85 5.96
CA VAL A 156 -30.01 -15.44 6.26
C VAL A 156 -28.79 -14.92 7.01
N VAL A 157 -27.88 -14.28 6.29
CA VAL A 157 -26.76 -13.54 6.90
C VAL A 157 -27.35 -12.32 7.60
N LEU A 158 -27.38 -12.33 8.92
CA LEU A 158 -27.86 -11.20 9.72
C LEU A 158 -27.04 -9.93 9.40
N PRO A 159 -27.67 -8.74 9.44
CA PRO A 159 -26.94 -7.49 9.33
C PRO A 159 -25.82 -7.42 10.37
N LEU A 160 -24.67 -6.91 9.95
CA LEU A 160 -23.52 -6.74 10.84
C LEU A 160 -23.88 -5.76 11.97
N ASP A 161 -23.57 -6.14 13.22
CA ASP A 161 -23.76 -5.28 14.38
C ASP A 161 -22.70 -4.16 14.43
N GLU A 162 -23.07 -3.02 15.01
CA GLU A 162 -22.22 -1.83 15.08
C GLU A 162 -20.88 -2.11 15.80
N GLY A 163 -20.89 -2.96 16.84
CA GLY A 163 -19.69 -3.35 17.59
C GLY A 163 -18.74 -4.30 16.84
N ALA A 164 -19.23 -5.03 15.83
CA ALA A 164 -18.41 -5.85 14.95
C ALA A 164 -18.07 -5.18 13.61
N PHE A 165 -18.76 -4.09 13.26
CA PHE A 165 -18.52 -3.33 12.03
C PHE A 165 -17.06 -2.90 11.92
N GLU A 166 -16.57 -2.12 12.88
CA GLU A 166 -15.19 -1.62 12.85
C GLU A 166 -14.18 -2.75 12.89
N LYS A 167 -14.41 -3.76 13.75
CA LYS A 167 -13.51 -4.93 13.86
C LYS A 167 -13.41 -5.72 12.56
N THR A 168 -14.44 -5.66 11.72
CA THR A 168 -14.48 -6.35 10.43
C THR A 168 -13.93 -5.49 9.30
N VAL A 169 -14.33 -4.22 9.22
CA VAL A 169 -14.02 -3.34 8.09
C VAL A 169 -12.64 -2.71 8.22
N THR A 170 -12.21 -2.31 9.43
CA THR A 170 -10.87 -1.73 9.67
C THR A 170 -9.74 -2.58 9.08
N PRO A 171 -9.65 -3.90 9.33
CA PRO A 171 -8.57 -4.69 8.77
C PRO A 171 -8.69 -4.88 7.24
N ILE A 172 -9.88 -4.75 6.64
CA ILE A 172 -10.05 -4.78 5.18
C ILE A 172 -9.45 -3.51 4.57
N VAL A 173 -9.75 -2.34 5.15
CA VAL A 173 -9.20 -1.05 4.69
C VAL A 173 -7.69 -0.97 4.93
N GLN A 174 -7.20 -1.43 6.09
CA GLN A 174 -5.77 -1.46 6.37
C GLN A 174 -5.02 -2.41 5.44
N GLU A 175 -5.57 -3.60 5.15
CA GLU A 175 -4.97 -4.47 4.12
C GLU A 175 -4.93 -3.74 2.79
N TYR A 176 -6.03 -3.08 2.38
CA TYR A 176 -6.08 -2.32 1.14
C TYR A 176 -4.98 -1.26 1.00
N PHE A 177 -4.62 -0.54 2.06
CA PHE A 177 -3.50 0.41 2.02
C PHE A 177 -2.16 -0.22 1.66
N GLU A 178 -1.94 -1.50 1.99
CA GLU A 178 -0.71 -2.20 1.65
C GLU A 178 -0.67 -2.68 0.20
N HIS A 179 -1.81 -3.06 -0.39
CA HIS A 179 -1.84 -3.71 -1.71
C HIS A 179 -2.52 -2.94 -2.83
N GLY A 180 -3.33 -1.92 -2.52
CA GLY A 180 -3.99 -1.04 -3.49
C GLY A 180 -5.00 -1.72 -4.42
N ASP A 181 -5.52 -2.91 -4.10
CA ASP A 181 -6.49 -3.63 -4.96
C ASP A 181 -7.93 -3.32 -4.52
N THR A 182 -8.60 -2.42 -5.24
CA THR A 182 -9.97 -2.00 -4.93
C THR A 182 -10.99 -3.09 -5.21
N ASN A 183 -10.75 -3.97 -6.19
CA ASN A 183 -11.68 -5.05 -6.53
C ASN A 183 -11.80 -6.07 -5.40
N GLU A 184 -10.72 -6.31 -4.67
CA GLU A 184 -10.77 -7.20 -3.52
C GLU A 184 -11.62 -6.64 -2.40
N VAL A 185 -11.51 -5.33 -2.13
CA VAL A 185 -12.36 -4.66 -1.13
C VAL A 185 -13.83 -4.71 -1.56
N VAL A 186 -14.11 -4.49 -2.85
CA VAL A 186 -15.47 -4.64 -3.42
C VAL A 186 -16.01 -6.05 -3.17
N GLU A 187 -15.24 -7.10 -3.49
CA GLU A 187 -15.65 -8.49 -3.26
C GLU A 187 -15.93 -8.76 -1.78
N LEU A 188 -15.00 -8.38 -0.88
CA LEU A 188 -15.14 -8.58 0.56
C LEU A 188 -16.35 -7.84 1.16
N LEU A 189 -16.56 -6.58 0.78
CA LEU A 189 -17.68 -5.79 1.28
C LEU A 189 -19.03 -6.24 0.68
N SER A 190 -19.04 -6.80 -0.54
CA SER A 190 -20.26 -7.34 -1.14
C SER A 190 -20.74 -8.64 -0.48
N GLU A 191 -19.82 -9.41 0.10
CA GLU A 191 -20.13 -10.62 0.89
C GLU A 191 -20.59 -10.28 2.31
N LEU A 192 -20.29 -9.07 2.81
CA LEU A 192 -20.76 -8.58 4.09
C LEU A 192 -22.15 -7.96 3.92
N ASN A 193 -23.16 -8.52 4.60
CA ASN A 193 -24.48 -7.90 4.63
C ASN A 193 -24.47 -6.64 5.54
N LEU A 194 -24.03 -5.51 4.98
CA LEU A 194 -23.83 -4.25 5.70
C LEU A 194 -25.15 -3.52 6.02
N GLY A 195 -26.27 -3.86 5.37
CA GLY A 195 -27.57 -3.21 5.60
C GLY A 195 -27.51 -1.67 5.53
N GLU A 196 -27.93 -1.00 6.60
CA GLU A 196 -27.92 0.46 6.75
C GLU A 196 -26.54 1.05 7.11
N MET A 197 -25.58 0.20 7.50
CA MET A 197 -24.23 0.59 7.91
C MET A 197 -23.27 0.86 6.74
N LYS A 198 -23.77 0.85 5.49
CA LYS A 198 -22.98 1.14 4.29
C LYS A 198 -22.29 2.51 4.35
N SER A 199 -23.00 3.52 4.87
CA SER A 199 -22.45 4.86 5.11
C SER A 199 -21.35 4.90 6.19
N GLY A 200 -21.17 3.83 6.97
CA GLY A 200 -20.04 3.72 7.89
C GLY A 200 -18.72 3.42 7.18
N VAL A 201 -18.74 2.83 5.98
CA VAL A 201 -17.51 2.41 5.28
C VAL A 201 -16.68 3.61 4.82
N PRO A 202 -17.25 4.63 4.14
CA PRO A 202 -16.47 5.81 3.76
C PRO A 202 -16.01 6.62 4.97
N LEU A 203 -16.85 6.74 6.01
CA LEU A 203 -16.49 7.39 7.27
C LEU A 203 -15.23 6.76 7.87
N LEU A 204 -15.26 5.44 8.09
CA LEU A 204 -14.13 4.70 8.65
C LEU A 204 -12.88 4.78 7.77
N ALA A 205 -13.03 4.62 6.44
CA ALA A 205 -11.91 4.67 5.52
C ALA A 205 -11.23 6.04 5.45
N VAL A 206 -12.01 7.13 5.56
CA VAL A 206 -11.47 8.49 5.64
C VAL A 206 -10.80 8.72 6.98
N SER A 207 -11.43 8.36 8.10
CA SER A 207 -10.84 8.52 9.45
C SER A 207 -9.48 7.81 9.57
N LEU A 208 -9.39 6.55 9.11
CA LEU A 208 -8.11 5.81 9.07
C LEU A 208 -7.06 6.47 8.17
N ALA A 209 -7.48 7.17 7.11
CA ALA A 209 -6.56 7.85 6.20
C ALA A 209 -6.09 9.22 6.72
N LEU A 210 -6.87 9.89 7.58
CA LEU A 210 -6.51 11.17 8.19
C LEU A 210 -5.27 11.03 9.08
N GLU A 211 -5.18 9.93 9.84
CA GLU A 211 -4.05 9.60 10.70
C GLU A 211 -2.84 9.03 9.94
N ALA A 212 -2.97 8.84 8.64
CA ALA A 212 -1.99 8.15 7.82
C ALA A 212 -1.25 9.08 6.82
N LYS A 213 -0.55 8.45 5.88
CA LYS A 213 0.28 9.13 4.87
C LYS A 213 -0.55 9.68 3.70
N ALA A 214 0.05 10.55 2.89
CA ALA A 214 -0.64 11.14 1.75
C ALA A 214 -1.01 10.08 0.70
N SER A 215 -0.16 9.06 0.51
CA SER A 215 -0.48 7.92 -0.34
C SER A 215 -1.73 7.16 0.10
N HIS A 216 -1.98 7.02 1.40
CA HIS A 216 -3.19 6.35 1.90
C HIS A 216 -4.44 7.20 1.63
N ARG A 217 -4.34 8.53 1.73
CA ARG A 217 -5.45 9.45 1.40
C ARG A 217 -5.82 9.41 -0.08
N GLU A 218 -4.82 9.27 -0.96
CA GLU A 218 -5.03 8.99 -2.38
C GLU A 218 -5.73 7.64 -2.58
N LEU A 219 -5.24 6.57 -1.95
CA LEU A 219 -5.84 5.24 -2.03
C LEU A 219 -7.30 5.27 -1.54
N THR A 220 -7.60 5.93 -0.43
CA THR A 220 -8.98 6.09 0.05
C THR A 220 -9.84 6.79 -0.99
N SER A 221 -9.36 7.88 -1.61
CA SER A 221 -10.12 8.56 -2.66
C SER A 221 -10.44 7.65 -3.84
N GLN A 222 -9.46 6.87 -4.30
CA GLN A 222 -9.66 5.88 -5.35
C GLN A 222 -10.64 4.77 -4.92
N LEU A 223 -10.54 4.30 -3.68
CA LEU A 223 -11.42 3.29 -3.13
C LEU A 223 -12.88 3.76 -3.09
N LEU A 224 -13.14 4.98 -2.61
CA LEU A 224 -14.50 5.52 -2.56
C LEU A 224 -15.13 5.60 -3.95
N THR A 225 -14.34 6.03 -4.94
CA THR A 225 -14.76 6.09 -6.34
C THR A 225 -15.09 4.70 -6.90
N ASP A 226 -14.27 3.69 -6.60
CA ASP A 226 -14.49 2.33 -7.10
C ASP A 226 -15.58 1.55 -6.37
N LEU A 227 -15.88 1.91 -5.12
CA LEU A 227 -16.97 1.35 -4.31
C LEU A 227 -18.33 1.94 -4.69
N CYS A 228 -18.36 3.23 -5.04
CA CYS A 228 -19.58 3.93 -5.44
C CYS A 228 -20.13 3.32 -6.74
N GLY A 229 -21.43 3.01 -6.75
CA GLY A 229 -22.11 2.33 -7.85
C GLY A 229 -22.00 0.80 -7.86
N LYS A 230 -21.11 0.20 -7.05
CA LYS A 230 -21.00 -1.26 -6.90
C LYS A 230 -21.53 -1.74 -5.56
N VAL A 231 -20.97 -1.21 -4.46
CA VAL A 231 -21.32 -1.59 -3.09
C VAL A 231 -22.08 -0.46 -2.39
N LEU A 232 -21.68 0.78 -2.66
CA LEU A 232 -22.22 2.00 -2.06
C LEU A 232 -23.06 2.76 -3.07
N SER A 233 -24.16 3.35 -2.61
CA SER A 233 -24.89 4.37 -3.37
C SER A 233 -24.29 5.76 -3.15
N PRO A 234 -24.53 6.73 -4.05
CA PRO A 234 -24.13 8.12 -3.83
C PRO A 234 -24.73 8.72 -2.54
N ASP A 235 -25.94 8.29 -2.17
CA ASP A 235 -26.60 8.71 -0.91
C ASP A 235 -25.85 8.18 0.33
N ASP A 236 -25.32 6.94 0.26
CA ASP A 236 -24.46 6.41 1.33
C ASP A 236 -23.20 7.26 1.51
N VAL A 237 -22.58 7.67 0.40
CA VAL A 237 -21.39 8.54 0.40
C VAL A 237 -21.74 9.91 0.97
N GLU A 238 -22.85 10.52 0.55
CA GLU A 238 -23.33 11.81 1.06
C GLU A 238 -23.55 11.77 2.58
N LYS A 239 -24.29 10.76 3.07
CA LYS A 239 -24.49 10.52 4.52
C LYS A 239 -23.18 10.33 5.27
N SER A 240 -22.18 9.71 4.64
CA SER A 240 -20.86 9.51 5.25
C SER A 240 -20.13 10.84 5.43
N PHE A 241 -20.16 11.70 4.42
CA PHE A 241 -19.53 13.02 4.49
C PHE A 241 -20.29 13.97 5.44
N ASP A 242 -21.61 13.82 5.56
CA ASP A 242 -22.40 14.53 6.57
C ASP A 242 -21.96 14.14 7.99
N ARG A 243 -21.72 12.84 8.24
CA ARG A 243 -21.19 12.33 9.51
C ARG A 243 -19.76 12.81 9.75
N LEU A 244 -18.87 12.73 8.75
CA LEU A 244 -17.50 13.26 8.84
C LEU A 244 -17.48 14.73 9.28
N LEU A 245 -18.33 15.57 8.70
CA LEU A 245 -18.40 16.99 9.07
C LEU A 245 -18.89 17.20 10.51
N ARG A 246 -19.74 16.31 11.02
CA ARG A 246 -20.23 16.34 12.40
C ARG A 246 -19.17 15.89 13.41
N GLU A 247 -18.37 14.89 13.05
CA GLU A 247 -17.30 14.31 13.87
C GLU A 247 -15.98 15.08 13.76
N LEU A 248 -15.88 16.08 12.89
CA LEU A 248 -14.67 16.91 12.72
C LEU A 248 -14.10 17.48 14.02
N PRO A 249 -14.89 17.98 15.00
CA PRO A 249 -14.35 18.45 16.28
C PRO A 249 -13.57 17.37 17.04
N ASP A 250 -14.00 16.11 16.95
CA ASP A 250 -13.33 14.98 17.61
C ASP A 250 -12.12 14.54 16.79
N LEU A 251 -12.25 14.45 15.46
CA LEU A 251 -11.15 14.09 14.56
C LEU A 251 -9.96 15.06 14.62
N VAL A 252 -10.22 16.34 14.94
CA VAL A 252 -9.16 17.36 15.13
C VAL A 252 -8.26 17.04 16.32
N LEU A 253 -8.78 16.35 17.34
CA LEU A 253 -8.01 15.99 18.54
C LEU A 253 -6.85 15.05 18.19
N ASP A 254 -7.08 14.11 17.29
CA ASP A 254 -6.07 13.16 16.82
C ASP A 254 -5.29 13.71 15.61
N THR A 255 -5.97 14.45 14.73
CA THR A 255 -5.39 15.03 13.52
C THR A 255 -5.68 16.53 13.42
N PRO A 256 -4.78 17.41 13.88
CA PRO A 256 -5.02 18.86 13.89
C PRO A 256 -5.35 19.47 12.52
N GLY A 257 -4.86 18.85 11.44
CA GLY A 257 -5.14 19.24 10.05
C GLY A 257 -6.40 18.62 9.44
N ALA A 258 -7.21 17.89 10.21
CA ALA A 258 -8.40 17.17 9.71
C ALA A 258 -9.36 18.04 8.90
N PRO A 259 -9.67 19.30 9.25
CA PRO A 259 -10.60 20.13 8.48
C PRO A 259 -10.10 20.35 7.05
N GLN A 260 -8.80 20.64 6.88
CA GLN A 260 -8.22 20.87 5.56
C GLN A 260 -8.16 19.59 4.74
N LEU A 261 -7.92 18.44 5.38
CA LEU A 261 -7.87 17.13 4.73
C LEU A 261 -9.28 16.66 4.32
N VAL A 262 -10.27 16.77 5.20
CA VAL A 262 -11.67 16.46 4.86
C VAL A 262 -12.16 17.37 3.72
N GLY A 263 -11.79 18.65 3.72
CA GLY A 263 -12.07 19.54 2.59
C GLY A 263 -11.45 19.09 1.26
N GLN A 264 -10.26 18.48 1.29
CA GLN A 264 -9.64 17.87 0.11
C GLN A 264 -10.40 16.62 -0.34
N PHE A 265 -10.82 15.76 0.58
CA PHE A 265 -11.67 14.60 0.27
C PHE A 265 -13.00 15.03 -0.36
N ILE A 266 -13.68 16.04 0.19
CA ILE A 266 -14.93 16.57 -0.38
C ILE A 266 -14.69 17.07 -1.81
N ALA A 267 -13.64 17.86 -2.02
CA ALA A 267 -13.31 18.37 -3.36
C ALA A 267 -13.04 17.22 -4.35
N ARG A 268 -12.26 16.22 -3.93
CA ARG A 268 -11.95 15.03 -4.73
C ARG A 268 -13.20 14.22 -5.05
N ALA A 269 -14.08 14.00 -4.07
CA ALA A 269 -15.34 13.27 -4.19
C ALA A 269 -16.33 13.95 -5.15
N VAL A 270 -16.42 15.28 -5.12
CA VAL A 270 -17.19 16.06 -6.12
C VAL A 270 -16.55 15.93 -7.51
N GLY A 271 -15.22 15.96 -7.60
CA GLY A 271 -14.48 15.75 -8.85
C GLY A 271 -14.70 14.37 -9.47
N ASP A 272 -14.73 13.32 -8.64
CA ASP A 272 -15.00 11.93 -9.03
C ASP A 272 -16.49 11.64 -9.27
N GLN A 273 -17.37 12.62 -9.06
CA GLN A 273 -18.83 12.49 -9.23
C GLN A 273 -19.47 11.46 -8.30
N ILE A 274 -18.83 11.16 -7.17
CA ILE A 274 -19.44 10.36 -6.09
C ILE A 274 -20.21 11.21 -5.09
N LEU A 275 -20.02 12.53 -5.12
CA LEU A 275 -20.73 13.52 -4.33
C LEU A 275 -21.40 14.56 -5.24
N SER A 276 -22.57 15.07 -4.84
CA SER A 276 -23.30 16.08 -5.61
C SER A 276 -22.48 17.37 -5.76
N ARG A 277 -22.56 18.01 -6.95
CA ARG A 277 -21.90 19.30 -7.21
C ARG A 277 -22.41 20.44 -6.32
N ASN A 278 -23.66 20.31 -5.85
CA ASN A 278 -24.31 21.30 -4.99
C ASN A 278 -24.17 20.93 -3.50
N TYR A 279 -23.44 19.86 -3.17
CA TYR A 279 -23.27 19.40 -1.79
C TYR A 279 -22.78 20.53 -0.87
N ILE A 280 -21.72 21.24 -1.28
CA ILE A 280 -21.18 22.36 -0.49
C ILE A 280 -22.19 23.51 -0.35
N GLU A 281 -22.95 23.80 -1.41
CA GLU A 281 -23.96 24.87 -1.39
C GLU A 281 -25.14 24.53 -0.46
N SER A 282 -25.47 23.23 -0.33
CA SER A 282 -26.55 22.76 0.53
C SER A 282 -26.31 23.04 2.02
N TYR A 283 -25.03 23.20 2.41
CA TYR A 283 -24.58 23.50 3.77
C TYR A 283 -24.45 25.01 4.06
N LYS A 284 -24.62 25.87 3.05
CA LYS A 284 -24.49 27.31 3.22
C LYS A 284 -25.53 27.85 4.21
N GLY A 285 -25.07 28.50 5.27
CA GLY A 285 -25.94 29.07 6.31
C GLY A 285 -26.54 28.06 7.29
N LYS A 286 -26.08 26.79 7.27
CA LYS A 286 -26.54 25.73 8.19
C LYS A 286 -25.43 25.21 9.12
N VAL A 287 -24.20 25.66 8.95
CA VAL A 287 -23.03 25.14 9.66
C VAL A 287 -22.59 26.12 10.73
N ASP A 288 -22.75 25.71 11.99
CA ASP A 288 -22.33 26.49 13.16
C ASP A 288 -20.89 26.16 13.59
N CYS A 289 -20.43 24.93 13.32
CA CYS A 289 -19.08 24.47 13.64
C CYS A 289 -18.01 25.13 12.76
N GLU A 290 -16.97 25.69 13.38
CA GLU A 290 -15.85 26.32 12.68
C GLU A 290 -15.04 25.33 11.84
N HIS A 291 -14.80 24.11 12.34
CA HIS A 291 -14.03 23.08 11.65
C HIS A 291 -14.75 22.59 10.39
N ALA A 292 -16.06 22.34 10.49
CA ALA A 292 -16.88 21.97 9.34
C ALA A 292 -16.92 23.08 8.29
N ARG A 293 -17.02 24.35 8.72
CA ARG A 293 -16.96 25.50 7.82
C ARG A 293 -15.60 25.58 7.11
N ALA A 294 -14.50 25.42 7.84
CA ALA A 294 -13.16 25.42 7.28
C ALA A 294 -12.95 24.30 6.23
N ALA A 295 -13.50 23.10 6.47
CA ALA A 295 -13.47 22.00 5.51
C ALA A 295 -14.24 22.32 4.22
N LEU A 296 -15.46 22.86 4.35
CA LEU A 296 -16.30 23.26 3.22
C LEU A 296 -15.68 24.42 2.40
N ASP A 297 -15.10 25.41 3.08
CA ASP A 297 -14.40 26.53 2.43
C ASP A 297 -13.17 26.03 1.67
N ARG A 298 -12.40 25.12 2.26
CA ARG A 298 -11.26 24.48 1.60
C ARG A 298 -11.69 23.73 0.34
N ALA A 299 -12.78 22.96 0.42
CA ALA A 299 -13.34 22.26 -0.72
C ALA A 299 -13.80 23.22 -1.83
N ALA A 300 -14.48 24.30 -1.46
CA ALA A 300 -14.96 25.32 -2.39
C ALA A 300 -13.80 26.01 -3.14
N VAL A 301 -12.71 26.33 -2.44
CA VAL A 301 -11.50 26.92 -3.06
C VAL A 301 -10.89 25.95 -4.06
N LEU A 302 -10.72 24.67 -3.69
CA LEU A 302 -10.14 23.65 -4.57
C LEU A 302 -10.96 23.44 -5.85
N LEU A 303 -12.29 23.35 -5.72
CA LEU A 303 -13.18 23.18 -6.88
C LEU A 303 -13.18 24.41 -7.80
N LYS A 304 -13.06 25.63 -7.24
CA LYS A 304 -12.89 26.85 -8.04
C LYS A 304 -11.56 26.85 -8.79
N MET A 305 -10.46 26.47 -8.14
CA MET A 305 -9.13 26.39 -8.74
C MET A 305 -9.05 25.30 -9.83
N SER A 306 -9.75 24.18 -9.65
CA SER A 306 -9.77 23.09 -10.62
C SER A 306 -10.37 23.51 -11.97
N LYS A 307 -11.36 24.40 -11.97
CA LYS A 307 -11.89 25.03 -13.20
C LYS A 307 -10.83 25.84 -13.97
N GLY A 308 -9.75 26.26 -13.31
CA GLY A 308 -8.61 26.97 -13.87
C GLY A 308 -7.45 26.09 -14.35
N GLY A 309 -7.60 24.76 -14.37
CA GLY A 309 -6.60 23.83 -14.92
C GLY A 309 -5.84 22.97 -13.89
N LEU A 310 -6.10 23.12 -12.59
CA LEU A 310 -5.58 22.21 -11.57
C LEU A 310 -6.30 20.85 -11.64
N ARG A 311 -5.54 19.78 -11.82
CA ARG A 311 -6.05 18.41 -11.76
C ARG A 311 -6.32 18.05 -10.31
N ILE A 312 -7.61 17.97 -9.96
CA ILE A 312 -8.07 17.59 -8.62
C ILE A 312 -7.59 16.20 -8.20
N GLU A 313 -7.25 15.37 -9.19
CA GLU A 313 -6.65 14.04 -9.06
C GLU A 313 -5.34 14.03 -8.25
N ASN A 314 -4.57 15.14 -8.27
CA ASN A 314 -3.27 15.19 -7.59
C ASN A 314 -3.32 15.91 -6.23
N VAL A 315 -4.51 16.10 -5.63
CA VAL A 315 -4.67 16.86 -4.38
C VAL A 315 -3.85 16.29 -3.20
N TRP A 316 -3.58 14.97 -3.23
CA TRP A 316 -2.80 14.27 -2.22
C TRP A 316 -1.31 14.16 -2.54
N GLY A 317 -0.89 14.63 -3.71
CA GLY A 317 0.48 14.48 -4.21
C GLY A 317 0.69 13.27 -5.11
N THR A 318 1.89 13.19 -5.67
CA THR A 318 2.31 12.23 -6.71
C THR A 318 3.15 11.08 -6.16
N GLY A 319 3.36 11.03 -4.84
CA GLY A 319 4.15 10.01 -4.14
C GLY A 319 3.42 8.68 -3.89
N GLY A 320 4.14 7.73 -3.32
CA GLY A 320 3.66 6.42 -2.88
C GLY A 320 4.20 5.23 -3.67
N GLY A 321 4.42 4.11 -2.98
CA GLY A 321 4.98 2.88 -3.57
C GLY A 321 4.10 2.18 -4.61
N GLN A 322 2.81 2.55 -4.71
CA GLN A 322 1.89 2.03 -5.72
C GLN A 322 1.97 2.79 -7.05
N ARG A 323 2.72 3.90 -7.13
CA ARG A 323 2.87 4.69 -8.35
C ARG A 323 3.80 3.99 -9.35
N PRO A 324 3.58 4.14 -10.67
CA PRO A 324 4.49 3.61 -11.68
C PRO A 324 5.90 4.17 -11.52
N VAL A 325 6.93 3.32 -11.64
CA VAL A 325 8.35 3.74 -11.50
C VAL A 325 8.70 4.90 -12.42
N LYS A 326 8.18 4.91 -13.66
CA LYS A 326 8.39 6.01 -14.61
C LYS A 326 7.87 7.37 -14.11
N GLN A 327 6.81 7.37 -13.30
CA GLN A 327 6.30 8.58 -12.68
C GLN A 327 7.21 9.02 -11.53
N LEU A 328 7.63 8.09 -10.66
CA LEU A 328 8.56 8.40 -9.58
C LEU A 328 9.89 8.99 -10.08
N ILE A 329 10.44 8.46 -11.17
CA ILE A 329 11.64 9.02 -11.83
C ILE A 329 11.40 10.46 -12.29
N LYS A 330 10.22 10.76 -12.86
CA LYS A 330 9.88 12.12 -13.28
C LYS A 330 9.81 13.07 -12.10
N GLU A 331 9.19 12.66 -10.99
CA GLU A 331 9.11 13.49 -9.78
C GLU A 331 10.49 13.75 -9.18
N VAL A 332 11.36 12.72 -9.11
CA VAL A 332 12.77 12.88 -8.69
C VAL A 332 13.50 13.89 -9.58
N ASN A 333 13.32 13.79 -10.90
CA ASN A 333 13.92 14.71 -11.86
C ASN A 333 13.40 16.16 -11.70
N LEU A 334 12.10 16.33 -11.47
CA LEU A 334 11.50 17.64 -11.23
C LEU A 334 12.02 18.26 -9.93
N LEU A 335 12.07 17.48 -8.84
CA LEU A 335 12.62 17.89 -7.56
C LEU A 335 14.07 18.38 -7.69
N LEU A 336 14.94 17.58 -8.32
CA LEU A 336 16.35 17.95 -8.49
C LEU A 336 16.50 19.22 -9.34
N LYS A 337 15.72 19.37 -10.41
CA LYS A 337 15.72 20.58 -11.24
C LYS A 337 15.23 21.81 -10.48
N GLU A 338 14.18 21.66 -9.69
CA GLU A 338 13.67 22.73 -8.84
C GLU A 338 14.72 23.16 -7.82
N TYR A 339 15.39 22.20 -7.17
CA TYR A 339 16.49 22.48 -6.24
C TYR A 339 17.65 23.23 -6.92
N LEU A 340 18.03 22.85 -8.14
CA LEU A 340 19.10 23.54 -8.87
C LEU A 340 18.73 24.98 -9.24
N LEU A 341 17.44 25.32 -9.30
CA LEU A 341 16.95 26.67 -9.54
C LEU A 341 16.75 27.48 -8.25
N SER A 342 16.26 26.84 -7.18
CA SER A 342 15.91 27.51 -5.92
C SER A 342 17.07 27.56 -4.91
N GLY A 343 17.90 26.52 -4.86
CA GLY A 343 18.92 26.31 -3.82
C GLY A 343 18.36 25.90 -2.45
N GLU A 344 17.05 25.69 -2.33
CA GLU A 344 16.34 25.42 -1.08
C GLU A 344 16.48 23.94 -0.67
N VAL A 345 17.47 23.66 0.19
CA VAL A 345 17.78 22.28 0.61
C VAL A 345 16.66 21.66 1.45
N MET A 346 16.03 22.45 2.33
CA MET A 346 14.92 21.99 3.18
C MET A 346 13.69 21.59 2.35
N GLU A 347 13.42 22.34 1.29
CA GLU A 347 12.31 22.04 0.37
C GLU A 347 12.59 20.74 -0.40
N ALA A 348 13.81 20.56 -0.90
CA ALA A 348 14.21 19.32 -1.57
C ALA A 348 14.09 18.09 -0.65
N GLU A 349 14.47 18.21 0.63
CA GLU A 349 14.26 17.15 1.62
C GLU A 349 12.77 16.85 1.81
N ARG A 350 11.94 17.90 1.97
CA ARG A 350 10.49 17.75 2.13
C ARG A 350 9.89 17.00 0.95
N CYS A 351 10.15 17.44 -0.27
CA CYS A 351 9.68 16.78 -1.49
C CYS A 351 10.14 15.32 -1.58
N LEU A 352 11.38 15.02 -1.19
CA LEU A 352 11.90 13.64 -1.22
C LEU A 352 11.17 12.73 -0.21
N ARG A 353 10.84 13.26 0.98
CA ARG A 353 10.04 12.55 1.99
C ARG A 353 8.60 12.32 1.53
N GLU A 354 7.99 13.32 0.88
CA GLU A 354 6.63 13.24 0.32
C GLU A 354 6.49 12.21 -0.82
N LEU A 355 7.58 11.80 -1.47
CA LEU A 355 7.54 10.67 -2.40
C LEU A 355 7.23 9.33 -1.73
N GLU A 356 7.49 9.19 -0.43
CA GLU A 356 7.18 8.01 0.39
C GLU A 356 7.78 6.68 -0.13
N VAL A 357 8.92 6.73 -0.82
CA VAL A 357 9.60 5.56 -1.42
C VAL A 357 11.07 5.44 -0.95
N PRO A 358 11.32 5.18 0.34
CA PRO A 358 12.68 5.20 0.91
C PRO A 358 13.63 4.17 0.31
N HIS A 359 13.10 3.04 -0.18
CA HIS A 359 13.90 2.00 -0.86
C HIS A 359 14.21 2.32 -2.32
N PHE A 360 13.70 3.44 -2.84
CA PHE A 360 13.94 3.94 -4.19
C PHE A 360 14.84 5.21 -4.18
N TYR A 361 15.33 5.65 -3.02
CA TYR A 361 16.21 6.82 -2.91
C TYR A 361 17.56 6.65 -3.61
N HIS A 362 17.98 5.41 -3.93
CA HIS A 362 19.10 5.19 -4.83
C HIS A 362 18.88 5.74 -6.25
N GLU A 363 17.62 5.92 -6.68
CA GLU A 363 17.28 6.61 -7.93
C GLU A 363 17.58 8.10 -7.81
N PHE A 364 17.18 8.72 -6.70
CA PHE A 364 17.47 10.12 -6.43
C PHE A 364 18.98 10.41 -6.46
N VAL A 365 19.77 9.56 -5.80
CA VAL A 365 21.25 9.68 -5.81
C VAL A 365 21.80 9.48 -7.22
N TYR A 366 21.32 8.47 -7.95
CA TYR A 366 21.72 8.19 -9.33
C TYR A 366 21.45 9.41 -10.23
N GLU A 367 20.21 9.90 -10.28
CA GLU A 367 19.81 11.03 -11.13
C GLU A 367 20.56 12.32 -10.76
N ALA A 368 20.78 12.56 -9.46
CA ALA A 368 21.56 13.71 -8.99
C ALA A 368 23.00 13.68 -9.53
N ILE A 369 23.64 12.50 -9.52
CA ILE A 369 25.00 12.34 -10.07
C ILE A 369 24.99 12.48 -11.58
N VAL A 370 24.02 11.89 -12.29
CA VAL A 370 23.88 12.07 -13.75
C VAL A 370 23.80 13.56 -14.11
N MET A 371 22.99 14.35 -13.39
CA MET A 371 22.90 15.79 -13.59
C MET A 371 24.24 16.50 -13.39
N VAL A 372 25.08 16.07 -12.43
CA VAL A 372 26.44 16.60 -12.26
C VAL A 372 27.32 16.26 -13.47
N LEU A 373 27.28 15.01 -13.94
CA LEU A 373 28.10 14.55 -15.06
C LEU A 373 27.75 15.28 -16.37
N GLU A 374 26.48 15.53 -16.63
CA GLU A 374 25.99 16.23 -17.82
C GLU A 374 26.15 17.76 -17.74
N SER A 375 26.40 18.31 -16.54
CA SER A 375 26.48 19.74 -16.33
C SER A 375 27.74 20.38 -16.92
N LYS A 376 27.63 21.67 -17.27
CA LYS A 376 28.76 22.50 -17.69
C LYS A 376 29.17 23.41 -16.53
N GLY A 377 30.23 23.05 -15.83
CA GLY A 377 30.82 23.87 -14.76
C GLY A 377 30.65 23.29 -13.35
N GLU A 378 31.21 23.97 -12.35
CA GLU A 378 31.28 23.45 -10.97
C GLU A 378 30.05 23.79 -10.11
N THR A 379 29.13 24.62 -10.58
CA THR A 379 27.99 25.08 -9.78
C THR A 379 27.06 23.93 -9.43
N THR A 380 26.61 23.16 -10.43
CA THR A 380 25.76 21.98 -10.24
C THR A 380 26.44 20.95 -9.33
N LEU A 381 27.75 20.73 -9.51
CA LEU A 381 28.55 19.85 -8.66
C LEU A 381 28.46 20.27 -7.20
N LYS A 382 28.73 21.55 -6.89
CA LYS A 382 28.71 22.09 -5.52
C LYS A 382 27.31 22.01 -4.90
N MET A 383 26.27 22.35 -5.66
CA MET A 383 24.88 22.29 -5.20
C MET A 383 24.46 20.85 -4.88
N ILE A 384 24.67 19.91 -5.80
CA ILE A 384 24.31 18.50 -5.56
C ILE A 384 25.12 17.90 -4.41
N LEU A 385 26.40 18.22 -4.28
CA LEU A 385 27.21 17.77 -3.14
C LEU A 385 26.66 18.32 -1.82
N GLN A 386 26.26 19.59 -1.78
CA GLN A 386 25.62 20.20 -0.61
C GLN A 386 24.31 19.49 -0.25
N LEU A 387 23.46 19.20 -1.25
CA LEU A 387 22.21 18.50 -1.06
C LEU A 387 22.42 17.07 -0.51
N LEU A 388 23.28 16.27 -1.15
CA LEU A 388 23.55 14.91 -0.70
C LEU A 388 24.20 14.86 0.69
N LYS A 389 25.06 15.84 1.01
CA LYS A 389 25.62 15.99 2.35
C LYS A 389 24.54 16.28 3.39
N PHE A 390 23.65 17.22 3.10
CA PHE A 390 22.57 17.54 4.02
C PHE A 390 21.63 16.34 4.24
N LEU A 391 21.24 15.64 3.16
CA LEU A 391 20.37 14.45 3.23
C LEU A 391 21.03 13.25 3.92
N TRP A 392 22.36 13.18 3.90
CA TRP A 392 23.16 12.22 4.65
C TRP A 392 23.16 12.55 6.15
N GLU A 393 23.45 13.80 6.50
CA GLU A 393 23.49 14.28 7.88
C GLU A 393 22.12 14.19 8.55
N SER A 394 21.03 14.48 7.82
CA SER A 394 19.66 14.32 8.30
C SER A 394 19.16 12.86 8.30
N SER A 395 20.00 11.90 7.88
CA SER A 395 19.70 10.46 7.82
C SER A 395 18.47 10.11 6.96
N VAL A 396 18.07 10.99 6.04
CA VAL A 396 16.98 10.74 5.09
C VAL A 396 17.39 9.69 4.07
N ILE A 397 18.59 9.82 3.53
CA ILE A 397 19.18 8.81 2.65
C ILE A 397 20.05 7.88 3.48
N THR A 398 19.64 6.62 3.56
CA THR A 398 20.41 5.59 4.28
C THR A 398 21.72 5.24 3.57
N VAL A 399 22.67 4.67 4.33
CA VAL A 399 23.97 4.21 3.80
C VAL A 399 23.84 3.25 2.64
N ASP A 400 22.87 2.34 2.71
CA ASP A 400 22.57 1.39 1.63
C ASP A 400 22.07 2.11 0.37
N GLN A 401 21.13 3.05 0.50
CA GLN A 401 20.58 3.79 -0.64
C GLN A 401 21.61 4.71 -1.30
N MET A 402 22.43 5.40 -0.48
CA MET A 402 23.55 6.20 -0.98
C MET A 402 24.53 5.31 -1.76
N SER A 403 24.96 4.20 -1.15
CA SER A 403 25.93 3.29 -1.78
C SER A 403 25.40 2.69 -3.10
N ARG A 404 24.13 2.28 -3.15
CA ARG A 404 23.50 1.74 -4.37
C ARG A 404 23.44 2.78 -5.49
N GLY A 405 23.16 4.04 -5.18
CA GLY A 405 23.15 5.12 -6.18
C GLY A 405 24.50 5.28 -6.86
N PHE A 406 25.59 5.38 -6.08
CA PHE A 406 26.96 5.44 -6.61
C PHE A 406 27.34 4.17 -7.39
N GLN A 407 27.01 2.98 -6.89
CA GLN A 407 27.33 1.71 -7.57
C GLN A 407 26.65 1.60 -8.94
N ARG A 408 25.42 2.10 -9.08
CA ARG A 408 24.74 2.16 -10.38
C ARG A 408 25.48 3.06 -11.37
N ILE A 409 25.89 4.26 -10.93
CA ILE A 409 26.71 5.15 -11.75
C ILE A 409 28.01 4.46 -12.18
N TYR A 410 28.68 3.74 -11.27
CA TYR A 410 29.92 3.03 -11.61
C TYR A 410 29.71 1.92 -12.64
N ALA A 411 28.55 1.27 -12.66
CA ALA A 411 28.20 0.27 -13.65
C ALA A 411 27.87 0.90 -15.01
N GLU A 412 27.17 2.03 -15.02
CA GLU A 412 26.63 2.68 -16.23
C GLU A 412 27.56 3.77 -16.81
N ILE A 413 28.64 4.14 -16.12
CA ILE A 413 29.60 5.15 -16.60
C ILE A 413 30.16 4.88 -18.01
N PRO A 414 30.38 3.63 -18.48
CA PRO A 414 30.82 3.42 -19.85
C PRO A 414 29.79 3.87 -20.88
N GLU A 415 28.50 3.71 -20.58
CA GLU A 415 27.38 4.13 -21.42
C GLU A 415 27.22 5.65 -21.35
N ILE A 416 27.18 6.23 -20.14
CA ILE A 416 27.10 7.68 -19.94
C ILE A 416 28.26 8.41 -20.66
N ASN A 417 29.46 7.82 -20.67
CA ASN A 417 30.63 8.42 -21.32
C ASN A 417 30.52 8.47 -22.86
N ILE A 418 29.61 7.71 -23.48
CA ILE A 418 29.33 7.80 -24.92
C ILE A 418 28.73 9.18 -25.22
N ASP A 419 27.80 9.63 -24.37
CA ASP A 419 27.13 10.92 -24.52
C ASP A 419 27.92 12.08 -23.89
N VAL A 420 28.68 11.80 -22.82
CA VAL A 420 29.46 12.78 -22.06
C VAL A 420 30.96 12.42 -22.06
N PRO A 421 31.78 12.96 -22.98
CA PRO A 421 33.18 12.55 -23.15
C PRO A 421 34.10 12.73 -21.94
N CYS A 422 33.73 13.59 -20.99
CA CYS A 422 34.48 13.89 -19.77
C CYS A 422 33.92 13.20 -18.51
N ALA A 423 32.93 12.31 -18.65
CA ALA A 423 32.18 11.75 -17.52
C ALA A 423 33.09 11.11 -16.45
N TYR A 424 34.11 10.34 -16.85
CA TYR A 424 35.04 9.72 -15.92
C TYR A 424 35.82 10.74 -15.05
N LEU A 425 36.25 11.86 -15.65
CA LEU A 425 37.00 12.89 -14.93
C LEU A 425 36.12 13.60 -13.90
N VAL A 426 34.91 13.97 -14.31
CA VAL A 426 33.93 14.63 -13.43
C VAL A 426 33.48 13.68 -12.32
N LEU A 427 33.26 12.40 -12.64
CA LEU A 427 32.91 11.38 -11.66
C LEU A 427 34.00 11.21 -10.60
N GLU A 428 35.26 11.07 -11.01
CA GLU A 428 36.40 10.93 -10.09
C GLU A 428 36.49 12.15 -9.15
N GLN A 429 36.36 13.36 -9.70
CA GLN A 429 36.32 14.58 -8.91
C GLN A 429 35.14 14.60 -7.92
N PHE A 430 33.95 14.20 -8.36
CA PHE A 430 32.75 14.19 -7.51
C PHE A 430 32.86 13.17 -6.39
N VAL A 431 33.39 11.97 -6.68
CA VAL A 431 33.58 10.90 -5.68
C VAL A 431 34.61 11.32 -4.64
N GLU A 432 35.72 11.96 -5.03
CA GLU A 432 36.73 12.41 -4.06
C GLU A 432 36.20 13.53 -3.16
N GLN A 433 35.40 14.46 -3.71
CA GLN A 433 34.72 15.48 -2.90
C GLN A 433 33.65 14.87 -1.98
N SER A 434 32.92 13.85 -2.46
CA SER A 434 31.94 13.11 -1.66
C SER A 434 32.62 12.37 -0.49
N PHE A 435 33.79 11.76 -0.73
CA PHE A 435 34.58 11.12 0.31
C PHE A 435 35.11 12.15 1.32
N SER A 436 35.63 13.27 0.84
CA SER A 436 36.12 14.38 1.69
C SER A 436 34.99 15.00 2.54
N ALA A 437 33.78 15.04 2.01
CA ALA A 437 32.58 15.49 2.72
C ALA A 437 32.03 14.45 3.72
N GLY A 438 32.56 13.22 3.74
CA GLY A 438 32.15 12.16 4.66
C GLY A 438 30.83 11.47 4.30
N ILE A 439 30.30 11.68 3.09
CA ILE A 439 29.00 11.09 2.67
C ILE A 439 29.15 9.66 2.12
N ILE A 440 30.37 9.26 1.77
CA ILE A 440 30.68 7.90 1.31
C ILE A 440 31.91 7.33 2.04
N GLY A 441 31.93 6.02 2.22
CA GLY A 441 33.05 5.31 2.83
C GLY A 441 34.21 5.06 1.87
N LYS A 442 35.40 4.80 2.42
CA LYS A 442 36.63 4.51 1.66
C LYS A 442 36.44 3.40 0.62
N ARG A 443 35.74 2.32 0.99
CA ARG A 443 35.46 1.20 0.09
C ARG A 443 34.72 1.64 -1.18
N LEU A 444 33.75 2.53 -1.05
CA LEU A 444 32.97 3.00 -2.20
C LEU A 444 33.81 3.93 -3.09
N ARG A 445 34.61 4.81 -2.48
CA ARG A 445 35.59 5.64 -3.21
C ARG A 445 36.60 4.80 -3.99
N ASP A 446 37.16 3.77 -3.38
CA ASP A 446 38.15 2.88 -4.01
C ASP A 446 37.57 2.03 -5.15
N LEU A 447 36.23 1.88 -5.22
CA LEU A 447 35.54 1.17 -6.32
C LEU A 447 35.28 2.06 -7.53
N CYS A 448 35.56 3.37 -7.45
CA CYS A 448 35.32 4.29 -8.55
C CYS A 448 36.12 3.88 -9.80
N PRO A 449 35.47 3.67 -10.94
CA PRO A 449 36.14 3.26 -12.17
C PRO A 449 36.98 4.42 -12.73
N CYS A 450 38.26 4.17 -12.96
CA CYS A 450 39.13 5.10 -13.69
C CYS A 450 39.23 4.65 -15.15
N ARG A 451 39.09 5.58 -16.10
CA ARG A 451 39.39 5.27 -17.50
C ARG A 451 40.89 5.05 -17.62
N GLY A 452 41.31 3.79 -17.73
CA GLY A 452 42.69 3.44 -18.02
C GLY A 452 43.14 4.21 -19.26
N ARG A 453 44.16 5.07 -19.10
CA ARG A 453 44.84 5.70 -20.24
C ARG A 453 45.29 4.55 -21.15
N LYS A 454 44.70 4.39 -22.33
CA LYS A 454 45.22 3.45 -23.34
C LYS A 454 46.69 3.86 -23.52
N ARG A 455 47.62 3.07 -22.98
CA ARG A 455 49.01 3.18 -23.37
C ARG A 455 49.00 2.85 -24.84
N PHE A 456 49.14 3.87 -25.69
CA PHE A 456 49.63 3.62 -27.02
C PHE A 456 50.93 2.86 -26.82
N VAL A 457 50.93 1.58 -27.20
CA VAL A 457 52.14 0.78 -27.29
C VAL A 457 53.02 1.56 -28.26
N SER A 458 54.09 2.16 -27.77
CA SER A 458 55.13 2.67 -28.65
C SER A 458 55.70 1.44 -29.35
N GLU A 459 55.28 1.24 -30.60
CA GLU A 459 56.01 0.37 -31.52
C GLU A 459 57.47 0.83 -31.54
N GLY A 460 58.38 -0.08 -31.20
CA GLY A 460 59.81 0.14 -31.44
C GLY A 460 60.70 0.20 -30.20
N ASP A 461 60.68 -0.84 -29.36
CA ASP A 461 61.95 -1.32 -28.81
C ASP A 461 61.98 -2.84 -28.91
N GLY A 462 62.18 -3.31 -30.14
CA GLY A 462 62.37 -4.71 -30.47
C GLY A 462 63.71 -5.16 -29.90
N GLY A 463 63.65 -5.98 -28.87
CA GLY A 463 64.81 -6.48 -28.15
C GLY A 463 65.93 -7.00 -29.06
N ARG A 464 67.13 -6.48 -28.86
CA ARG A 464 68.35 -7.21 -29.21
C ARG A 464 68.80 -8.00 -27.98
N LEU A 465 68.75 -9.32 -28.13
CA LEU A 465 69.39 -10.28 -27.24
C LEU A 465 70.89 -9.98 -27.17
N LYS A 466 71.42 -9.85 -25.95
CA LYS A 466 72.86 -9.95 -25.69
C LYS A 466 73.31 -11.35 -26.09
N LEU A 467 74.19 -11.44 -27.08
CA LEU A 467 75.02 -12.61 -27.29
C LEU A 467 76.32 -12.42 -26.51
N GLU A 468 76.55 -13.28 -25.53
CA GLU A 468 77.83 -13.40 -24.83
C GLU A 468 78.81 -14.29 -25.63
N SER A 469 80.08 -13.89 -25.55
CA SER A 469 81.31 -14.70 -25.63
C SER A 469 81.88 -15.11 -27.00
N CYS A 470 83.01 -14.48 -27.37
CA CYS A 470 84.35 -15.07 -27.30
C CYS A 470 85.40 -13.98 -27.07
#